data_AF-A0A382HT05-F1
#
_entry.id   AF-A0A382HT05-F1
#
_cell.length_a   1.000
_cell.length_b   1.000
_cell.length_c   1.000
_cell.angle_alpha   90.00
_cell.angle_beta   90.00
_cell.angle_gamma   90.00
#
_symmetry.space_group_name_H-M   'P 1'
#
loop_
_entity.id
_entity.type
_entity.pdbx_description
1 polymer ?
#
loop_
_entity_poly.entity_id
_entity_poly.type
_entity_poly.pdbx_seq_one_letter_code
_entity_poly.pdbx_strand_id
1 'polypeptide(L)'
;MATRQLVGVESVFAGLGLPLLATALAQKTHSPDLLIAVEGGSIGAEIIPGKLPISTNEMRIAYRATILPPITDLFLLAQRGYLDVGFVGGAQVDRYGNLNSSVVGPYSKPTVRLPGSGGANDIISL
;
A
#
# COMPACT_ATOMS: atom_id res chain seq x y z
N MET A 1 3.44 -2.10 16.09
CA MET A 1 4.78 -2.48 15.59
C MET A 1 5.05 -1.84 14.24
N ALA A 2 4.17 -1.99 13.25
CA ALA A 2 4.32 -1.40 11.91
C ALA A 2 4.65 0.10 11.90
N THR A 3 3.96 0.93 12.69
CA THR A 3 4.26 2.37 12.82
C THR A 3 5.71 2.67 13.17
N ARG A 4 6.39 1.84 13.97
CA ARG A 4 7.79 2.06 14.36
C ARG A 4 8.78 1.73 13.22
N GLN A 5 8.35 0.96 12.22
CA GLN A 5 9.19 0.65 11.05
C GLN A 5 9.27 1.83 10.07
N LEU A 6 8.47 2.88 10.27
CA LEU A 6 8.44 4.07 9.41
C LEU A 6 9.37 5.19 9.90
N VAL A 7 10.20 4.96 10.91
CA VAL A 7 11.17 5.96 11.39
C VAL A 7 12.23 6.19 10.31
N GLY A 8 12.36 7.43 9.85
CA GLY A 8 13.30 7.80 8.79
C GLY A 8 12.87 7.42 7.37
N VAL A 9 11.63 6.93 7.20
CA VAL A 9 11.01 6.69 5.89
C VAL A 9 10.39 8.01 5.41
N GLU A 10 10.66 8.41 4.17
CA GLU A 10 10.13 9.66 3.59
C GLU A 10 8.84 9.39 2.80
N SER A 11 8.71 8.21 2.22
CA SER A 11 7.62 7.86 1.31
C SER A 11 7.19 6.39 1.44
N VAL A 12 5.89 6.16 1.44
CA VAL A 12 5.32 4.82 1.62
C VAL A 12 4.20 4.53 0.63
N PHE A 13 4.27 3.36 0.00
CA PHE A 13 3.15 2.74 -0.69
C PHE A 13 2.26 2.05 0.35
N ALA A 14 1.19 2.71 0.76
CA ALA A 14 0.25 2.19 1.75
C ALA A 14 -0.93 1.46 1.09
N GLY A 15 -1.19 0.24 1.55
CA GLY A 15 -2.49 -0.41 1.36
C GLY A 15 -3.56 0.18 2.30
N LEU A 16 -4.75 -0.40 2.30
CA LEU A 16 -5.85 -0.01 3.21
C LEU A 16 -5.79 -0.73 4.55
N GLY A 17 -6.66 -0.34 5.48
CA GLY A 17 -6.82 -1.03 6.77
C GLY A 17 -5.63 -0.79 7.71
N LEU A 18 -5.02 -1.86 8.22
CA LEU A 18 -3.93 -1.77 9.19
C LEU A 18 -2.68 -1.03 8.65
N PRO A 19 -2.20 -1.27 7.41
CA PRO A 19 -1.16 -0.46 6.78
C PRO A 19 -1.44 1.05 6.81
N LEU A 20 -2.63 1.47 6.37
CA LEU A 20 -2.98 2.89 6.34
C LEU A 20 -3.11 3.47 7.76
N LEU A 21 -3.69 2.72 8.69
CA LEU A 21 -3.77 3.13 10.10
C LEU A 21 -2.38 3.31 10.70
N ALA A 22 -1.47 2.37 10.46
CA ALA A 22 -0.11 2.43 10.97
C ALA A 22 0.65 3.65 10.40
N THR A 23 0.41 3.95 9.13
CA THR A 23 0.99 5.09 8.41
C THR A 23 0.45 6.43 8.90
N ALA A 24 -0.87 6.54 9.04
CA ALA A 24 -1.52 7.72 9.62
C ALA A 24 -1.08 7.96 11.07
N LEU A 25 -0.87 6.90 11.84
CA LEU A 25 -0.30 7.01 13.19
C LEU A 25 1.16 7.50 13.16
N ALA A 26 1.97 7.08 12.17
CA ALA A 26 3.34 7.57 12.02
C ALA A 26 3.36 9.08 11.74
N GLN A 27 2.51 9.56 10.83
CA GLN A 27 2.31 11.00 10.58
C GLN A 27 1.94 11.79 11.83
N LYS A 28 1.16 11.20 12.74
CA LYS A 28 0.75 11.88 13.99
C LYS A 28 1.73 11.73 15.14
N THR A 29 2.85 11.01 14.97
CA THR A 29 3.76 10.71 16.08
C THR A 29 5.19 11.10 15.81
N HIS A 30 5.84 10.51 14.81
CA HIS A 30 7.29 10.63 14.62
C HIS A 30 7.72 10.91 13.17
N SER A 31 6.81 10.86 12.21
CA SER A 31 7.10 11.11 10.78
C SER A 31 6.05 12.03 10.15
N PRO A 32 5.92 13.31 10.59
CA PRO A 32 4.85 14.22 10.15
C PRO A 32 4.84 14.49 8.65
N ASP A 33 6.00 14.43 8.00
CA ASP A 33 6.17 14.71 6.57
C ASP A 33 6.12 13.44 5.70
N LEU A 34 5.80 12.27 6.28
CA LEU A 34 5.72 11.00 5.56
C LEU A 34 4.71 11.08 4.40
N LEU A 35 5.20 10.91 3.17
CA LEU A 35 4.38 10.91 1.97
C LEU A 35 3.66 9.57 1.81
N ILE A 36 2.33 9.62 1.77
CA ILE A 36 1.51 8.42 1.56
C ILE A 36 1.08 8.33 0.10
N ALA A 37 1.39 7.22 -0.55
CA ALA A 37 0.86 6.87 -1.86
C ALA A 37 -0.02 5.61 -1.77
N VAL A 38 -1.11 5.58 -2.55
CA VAL A 38 -2.07 4.45 -2.58
C VAL A 38 -2.39 4.07 -4.02
N GLU A 39 -2.48 2.76 -4.30
CA GLU A 39 -2.62 2.18 -5.66
C GLU A 39 -3.78 2.71 -6.50
N GLY A 40 -4.77 3.37 -5.89
CA GLY A 40 -5.84 4.06 -6.62
C GLY A 40 -5.39 5.34 -7.34
N GLY A 41 -4.09 5.67 -7.31
CA GLY A 41 -3.55 6.87 -7.95
C GLY A 41 -3.72 8.11 -7.08
N SER A 42 -3.46 7.99 -5.77
CA SER A 42 -3.46 9.15 -4.87
C SER A 42 -2.13 9.26 -4.13
N ILE A 43 -1.58 10.47 -4.10
CA ILE A 43 -0.33 10.80 -3.43
C ILE A 43 -0.54 12.02 -2.51
N GLY A 44 -0.14 11.88 -1.25
CA GLY A 44 -0.19 12.96 -0.26
C GLY A 44 -1.60 13.26 0.26
N ALA A 45 -2.49 12.28 0.29
CA ALA A 45 -3.83 12.45 0.83
C ALA A 45 -3.84 12.68 2.35
N GLU A 46 -4.72 13.55 2.83
CA GLU A 46 -4.91 13.78 4.26
C GLU A 46 -5.84 12.71 4.85
N ILE A 47 -5.29 11.87 5.73
CA ILE A 47 -6.07 10.83 6.42
C ILE A 47 -6.81 11.43 7.61
N ILE A 48 -8.14 11.51 7.50
CA ILE A 48 -8.99 12.07 8.55
C ILE A 48 -9.14 11.04 9.70
N PRO A 49 -8.78 11.39 10.96
CA PRO A 49 -8.94 10.52 12.11
C PRO A 49 -10.37 9.99 12.26
N GLY A 50 -10.51 8.70 12.54
CA GLY A 50 -11.81 8.03 12.66
C GLY A 50 -12.54 7.79 11.33
N LYS A 51 -11.97 8.17 10.18
CA LYS A 51 -12.59 8.04 8.85
C LYS A 51 -11.67 7.36 7.84
N LEU A 52 -11.04 6.24 8.21
CA LEU A 52 -10.21 5.49 7.25
C LEU A 52 -11.03 5.08 6.01
N PRO A 53 -10.48 5.24 4.80
CA PRO A 53 -11.12 4.78 3.57
C PRO A 53 -11.27 3.26 3.58
N ILE A 54 -12.37 2.79 2.99
CA ILE A 54 -12.67 1.34 2.86
C ILE A 54 -12.19 0.77 1.52
N SER A 55 -11.79 1.64 0.59
CA SER A 55 -11.33 1.29 -0.75
C SER A 55 -10.24 2.26 -1.18
N THR A 56 -9.35 1.81 -2.05
CA THR A 56 -8.33 2.63 -2.72
C THR A 56 -8.95 3.53 -3.78
N ASN A 57 -10.21 3.27 -4.16
CA ASN A 57 -10.99 4.02 -5.13
C ASN A 57 -12.19 4.72 -4.44
N GLU A 58 -11.93 5.52 -3.41
CA GLU A 58 -12.97 6.23 -2.66
C GLU A 58 -12.55 7.64 -2.25
N MET A 59 -13.51 8.57 -2.14
CA MET A 59 -13.24 10.02 -2.02
C MET A 59 -12.30 10.41 -0.88
N ARG A 60 -12.30 9.68 0.24
CA ARG A 60 -11.43 9.99 1.39
C ARG A 60 -9.95 9.80 1.09
N ILE A 61 -9.58 8.93 0.13
CA ILE A 61 -8.19 8.86 -0.32
C ILE A 61 -7.82 9.97 -1.31
N ALA A 62 -8.79 10.76 -1.80
CA ALA A 62 -8.52 11.95 -2.61
C ALA A 62 -8.57 13.25 -1.79
N TYR A 63 -9.01 13.19 -0.53
CA TYR A 63 -9.17 14.39 0.29
C TYR A 63 -7.84 15.09 0.51
N ARG A 64 -7.72 16.31 -0.04
CA ARG A 64 -6.53 17.16 0.02
C ARG A 64 -5.24 16.47 -0.49
N ALA A 65 -5.39 15.47 -1.36
CA ALA A 65 -4.26 14.84 -2.03
C ALA A 65 -3.44 15.88 -2.79
N THR A 66 -2.11 15.75 -2.75
CA THR A 66 -1.18 16.63 -3.48
C THR A 66 -1.33 16.45 -4.99
N ILE A 67 -1.49 15.20 -5.43
CA ILE A 67 -1.70 14.85 -6.84
C ILE A 67 -2.51 13.55 -6.96
N LEU A 68 -3.32 13.47 -8.02
CA LEU A 68 -4.06 12.27 -8.43
C LEU A 68 -3.58 11.81 -9.81
N PRO A 69 -2.40 11.16 -9.91
CA PRO A 69 -1.87 10.73 -11.20
C PRO A 69 -2.65 9.52 -11.76
N PRO A 70 -2.50 9.21 -13.06
CA PRO A 70 -2.83 7.89 -13.57
C PRO A 70 -2.18 6.80 -12.71
N ILE A 71 -2.90 5.71 -12.46
CA ILE A 71 -2.40 4.58 -11.65
C ILE A 71 -1.05 4.08 -12.20
N THR A 72 -0.93 3.98 -13.52
CA THR A 72 0.33 3.61 -14.19
C THR A 72 1.50 4.51 -13.79
N ASP A 73 1.30 5.82 -13.71
CA ASP A 73 2.37 6.76 -13.36
C ASP A 73 2.80 6.58 -11.90
N LEU A 74 1.87 6.30 -10.99
CA LEU A 74 2.21 5.98 -9.60
C LEU A 74 3.11 4.73 -9.51
N PHE A 75 2.77 3.66 -10.23
CA PHE A 75 3.61 2.47 -10.25
C PHE A 75 4.95 2.70 -10.96
N LEU A 76 5.00 3.56 -11.99
CA LEU A 76 6.27 3.97 -12.61
C LEU A 76 7.14 4.80 -11.66
N LEU A 77 6.55 5.62 -10.78
CA LEU A 77 7.29 6.32 -9.73
C LEU A 77 7.87 5.32 -8.72
N ALA A 78 7.09 4.32 -8.30
CA ALA A 78 7.57 3.24 -7.45
C ALA A 78 8.77 2.52 -8.10
N GLN A 79 8.63 2.15 -9.37
CA GLN A 79 9.66 1.46 -10.14
C GLN A 79 10.93 2.30 -10.38
N ARG A 80 10.84 3.63 -10.29
CA ARG A 80 11.99 4.54 -10.36
C ARG A 80 12.64 4.81 -9.00
N GLY A 81 12.18 4.16 -7.93
CA GLY A 81 12.73 4.31 -6.59
C GLY A 81 12.26 5.57 -5.85
N TYR A 82 11.13 6.17 -6.24
CA TYR A 82 10.54 7.32 -5.53
C TYR A 82 9.70 6.93 -4.30
N LEU A 83 9.55 5.63 -4.02
CA LEU A 83 8.86 5.12 -2.83
C LEU A 83 9.82 4.24 -2.04
N ASP A 84 10.05 4.57 -0.77
CA ASP A 84 11.05 3.90 0.06
C ASP A 84 10.60 2.52 0.52
N VAL A 85 9.32 2.42 0.92
CA VAL A 85 8.76 1.18 1.48
C VAL A 85 7.33 0.95 1.00
N GLY A 86 6.92 -0.32 0.92
CA GLY A 86 5.56 -0.71 0.56
C GLY A 86 4.99 -1.74 1.53
N PHE A 87 3.71 -1.62 1.87
CA PHE A 87 2.99 -2.65 2.61
C PHE A 87 2.29 -3.61 1.65
N VAL A 88 2.61 -4.91 1.75
CA VAL A 88 1.99 -5.96 0.96
C VAL A 88 1.49 -7.08 1.88
N GLY A 89 0.29 -7.60 1.58
CA GLY A 89 -0.32 -8.71 2.30
C GLY A 89 -0.63 -9.87 1.37
N GLY A 90 -0.68 -11.08 1.92
CA GLY A 90 -0.97 -12.31 1.18
C GLY A 90 -1.59 -13.36 2.08
N ALA A 91 -2.16 -14.40 1.47
CA ALA A 91 -2.69 -15.54 2.21
C ALA A 91 -1.59 -16.47 2.72
N GLN A 92 -0.46 -16.53 2.01
CA GLN A 92 0.70 -17.34 2.38
C GLN A 92 1.98 -16.55 2.13
N VAL A 93 2.95 -16.72 3.03
CA VAL A 93 4.30 -16.17 2.91
C VAL A 93 5.27 -17.28 3.31
N ASP A 94 6.32 -17.49 2.53
CA ASP A 94 7.36 -18.48 2.84
C ASP A 94 8.59 -17.86 3.52
N ARG A 95 9.57 -18.70 3.86
CA ARG A 95 10.80 -18.29 4.57
C ARG A 95 11.72 -17.38 3.76
N TYR A 96 11.48 -17.22 2.46
CA TYR A 96 12.25 -16.37 1.55
C TYR A 96 11.52 -15.06 1.25
N GLY A 97 10.31 -14.87 1.77
CA GLY A 97 9.49 -13.69 1.51
C GLY A 97 8.62 -13.82 0.26
N ASN A 98 8.57 -14.99 -0.40
CA ASN A 98 7.64 -15.18 -1.51
C ASN A 98 6.21 -15.15 -0.97
N LEU A 99 5.34 -14.42 -1.68
CA LEU A 99 3.99 -14.13 -1.23
C LEU A 99 2.95 -14.68 -2.22
N ASN A 100 1.90 -15.30 -1.69
CA ASN A 100 0.77 -15.78 -2.48
C ASN A 100 -0.52 -15.05 -2.09
N SER A 101 -1.11 -14.35 -3.05
CA SER A 101 -2.41 -13.69 -2.94
C SER A 101 -3.41 -14.14 -4.02
N SER A 102 -3.11 -15.19 -4.79
CA SER A 102 -3.87 -15.55 -6.00
C SER A 102 -4.67 -16.84 -5.89
N VAL A 103 -4.04 -17.97 -5.56
CA VAL A 103 -4.72 -19.28 -5.51
C VAL A 103 -4.11 -20.19 -4.45
N VAL A 104 -4.92 -21.02 -3.79
CA VAL A 104 -4.42 -22.14 -2.98
C VAL A 104 -4.73 -23.45 -3.72
N GLY A 105 -3.71 -24.29 -3.92
CA GLY A 105 -3.78 -25.49 -4.76
C GLY A 105 -3.33 -25.25 -6.21
N PRO A 106 -3.59 -26.19 -7.14
CA PRO A 106 -3.19 -26.07 -8.54
C PRO A 106 -3.84 -24.87 -9.22
N TYR A 107 -3.07 -24.07 -9.97
CA TYR A 107 -3.57 -22.83 -10.59
C TYR A 107 -4.73 -23.05 -11.56
N SER A 108 -4.70 -24.12 -12.37
CA SER A 108 -5.75 -24.44 -13.35
C SER A 108 -7.06 -24.92 -12.73
N LYS A 109 -7.03 -25.42 -11.48
CA LYS A 109 -8.21 -25.88 -10.72
C LYS A 109 -7.98 -25.63 -9.23
N PRO A 110 -8.09 -24.37 -8.78
CA PRO A 110 -7.72 -23.99 -7.42
C PRO A 110 -8.72 -24.53 -6.41
N THR A 111 -8.23 -24.89 -5.22
CA THR A 111 -9.08 -25.22 -4.06
C THR A 111 -9.69 -23.95 -3.49
N VAL A 112 -8.92 -22.86 -3.42
CA VAL A 112 -9.39 -21.52 -3.03
C VAL A 112 -8.90 -20.50 -4.04
N ARG A 113 -9.83 -19.68 -4.58
CA ARG A 113 -9.50 -18.50 -5.38
C ARG A 113 -9.44 -17.28 -4.46
N LEU A 114 -8.29 -16.60 -4.48
CA LEU A 114 -8.05 -15.38 -3.71
C LEU A 114 -8.28 -14.14 -4.58
N PRO A 115 -8.29 -12.92 -4.00
CA PRO A 115 -8.54 -11.68 -4.75
C PRO A 115 -7.59 -11.44 -5.93
N GLY A 116 -6.35 -11.96 -5.87
CA GLY A 116 -5.35 -11.80 -6.92
C GLY A 116 -4.19 -10.91 -6.52
N SER A 117 -3.35 -10.58 -7.50
CA SER A 117 -2.15 -9.77 -7.27
C SER A 117 -2.46 -8.30 -6.93
N GLY A 118 -3.43 -7.68 -7.60
CA GLY A 118 -3.59 -6.22 -7.53
C GLY A 118 -2.28 -5.54 -7.95
N GLY A 119 -1.89 -4.47 -7.27
CA GLY A 119 -0.57 -3.85 -7.43
C GLY A 119 0.58 -4.52 -6.66
N ALA A 120 0.32 -5.62 -5.93
CA ALA A 120 1.34 -6.22 -5.06
C ALA A 120 2.58 -6.68 -5.84
N ASN A 121 2.39 -7.22 -7.05
CA ASN A 121 3.52 -7.66 -7.87
C ASN A 121 4.43 -6.48 -8.27
N ASP A 122 3.86 -5.36 -8.69
CA ASP A 122 4.63 -4.15 -9.05
C ASP A 122 5.37 -3.54 -7.85
N ILE A 123 4.81 -3.66 -6.64
CA ILE A 123 5.45 -3.16 -5.41
C ILE A 123 6.66 -4.03 -5.00
N ILE A 124 6.59 -5.35 -5.17
CA ILE A 124 7.64 -6.28 -4.68
C ILE A 124 8.69 -6.66 -5.73
N SER A 125 8.51 -6.30 -7.00
CA SER A 125 9.40 -6.71 -8.10
C SER A 125 10.62 -5.78 -8.29
N LEU A 126 10.98 -5.02 -7.25
CA LEU A 126 12.12 -4.11 -7.23
C LEU A 126 13.39 -4.76 -6.68
#